data_AF-A0A6L4A949-F1
#
_entry.id   AF-A0A6L4A949-F1
#
_cell.length_a   1.000
_cell.length_b   1.000
_cell.length_c   1.000
_cell.angle_alpha   90.00
_cell.angle_beta   90.00
_cell.angle_gamma   90.00
#
_symmetry.space_group_name_H-M   'P 1'
#
loop_
_entity.id
_entity.type
_entity.pdbx_description
1 polymer ?
#
loop_
_entity_poly.entity_id
_entity_poly.type
_entity_poly.pdbx_seq_one_letter_code
_entity_poly.pdbx_strand_id
1 'polypeptide(L)' 'MITDPDGRVLQQEGHQETILTEILDLDRVHRAREYGNLGLAQTLKQLRDTNIQFPPYQQDFASGEVFKGLGALRHPTNLR' A
#
# COMPACT_ATOMS: atom_id res chain seq x y z
N MET A 1 -16.08 -7.08 -0.32
CA MET A 1 -14.83 -7.72 0.15
C MET A 1 -13.97 -6.64 0.79
N ILE A 2 -13.43 -6.91 1.98
CA ILE A 2 -12.44 -6.09 2.66
C ILE A 2 -11.14 -6.89 2.68
N THR A 3 -10.03 -6.23 2.36
CA THR A 3 -8.71 -6.84 2.28
C THR A 3 -7.71 -5.98 3.03
N ASP A 4 -6.77 -6.61 3.72
CA ASP A 4 -5.68 -5.91 4.42
C ASP A 4 -4.57 -5.45 3.43
N PRO A 5 -3.59 -4.65 3.88
CA PRO A 5 -2.48 -4.21 3.04
C PRO A 5 -1.60 -5.36 2.50
N ASP A 6 -1.65 -6.53 3.13
CA ASP A 6 -0.94 -7.74 2.71
C ASP A 6 -1.76 -8.56 1.69
N GLY A 7 -2.92 -8.08 1.26
CA GLY A 7 -3.77 -8.77 0.29
C GLY A 7 -4.60 -9.90 0.90
N ARG A 8 -4.62 -10.06 2.23
CA ARG A 8 -5.46 -11.06 2.91
C ARG A 8 -6.89 -10.56 2.99
N VAL A 9 -7.83 -11.40 2.59
CA VAL A 9 -9.27 -11.14 2.73
C VAL A 9 -9.64 -11.15 4.22
N LEU A 10 -10.13 -10.01 4.71
CA LEU A 10 -10.64 -9.84 6.07
C LEU A 10 -12.12 -10.22 6.14
N GLN A 11 -12.89 -9.74 5.17
CA GLN A 11 -14.32 -10.05 5.06
C GLN A 11 -14.73 -10.19 3.60
N GLN A 12 -15.61 -11.13 3.31
CA GLN A 12 -16.18 -11.32 1.98
C GLN A 12 -17.64 -11.73 2.12
N GLU A 13 -18.49 -11.06 1.35
CA GLU A 13 -19.88 -11.44 1.14
C GLU A 13 -20.08 -11.55 -0.37
N GLY A 14 -21.01 -12.41 -0.78
CA GLY A 14 -21.17 -12.83 -2.17
C GLY A 14 -22.43 -12.30 -2.84
N HIS A 15 -23.60 -12.40 -2.21
CA HIS A 15 -24.87 -12.42 -2.97
C HIS A 15 -25.93 -11.46 -2.45
N GLN A 16 -25.76 -10.87 -1.27
CA GLN A 16 -26.76 -9.99 -0.68
C GLN A 16 -26.16 -8.64 -0.29
N GLU A 17 -26.98 -7.60 -0.32
CA GLU A 17 -26.59 -6.30 0.21
C GLU A 17 -26.26 -6.45 1.69
N THR A 18 -25.00 -6.24 2.04
CA THR A 18 -24.48 -6.52 3.38
C THR A 18 -23.59 -5.38 3.84
N ILE A 19 -23.79 -4.95 5.08
CA ILE A 19 -22.93 -3.98 5.75
C ILE A 19 -21.75 -4.74 6.37
N LEU A 20 -20.54 -4.44 5.91
CA LEU A 20 -19.30 -4.99 6.45
C LEU A 20 -18.68 -3.98 7.43
N THR A 21 -18.27 -4.44 8.61
CA THR A 21 -17.69 -3.59 9.67
C THR A 21 -16.33 -4.12 10.08
N GLU A 22 -15.28 -3.31 9.98
CA GLU A 22 -13.90 -3.71 10.29
C GLU A 22 -13.21 -2.65 11.16
N ILE A 23 -12.37 -3.08 12.09
CA ILE A 23 -11.50 -2.17 12.86
C ILE A 23 -10.24 -1.90 12.04
N LEU A 24 -9.95 -0.63 11.80
CA LEU A 24 -8.76 -0.24 11.04
C LEU A 24 -7.50 -0.35 11.90
N ASP A 25 -6.63 -1.31 11.57
CA ASP A 25 -5.26 -1.40 12.08
C ASP A 25 -4.31 -0.62 11.15
N LEU A 26 -3.98 0.61 11.55
CA LEU A 26 -3.06 1.48 10.82
C LEU A 26 -1.59 1.09 11.05
N ASP A 27 -1.26 0.43 12.15
CA ASP A 27 0.11 -0.05 12.42
C ASP A 27 0.52 -1.09 11.39
N ARG A 28 -0.45 -1.90 10.93
CA ARG A 28 -0.23 -2.83 9.82
C ARG A 28 0.18 -2.17 8.52
N VAL A 29 -0.29 -0.95 8.25
CA VAL A 29 0.13 -0.16 7.07
C VAL A 29 1.61 0.22 7.18
N HIS A 30 2.06 0.63 8.37
CA HIS A 30 3.47 0.95 8.61
C HIS A 30 4.36 -0.27 8.41
N ARG A 31 3.95 -1.43 8.93
CA ARG A 31 4.69 -2.68 8.77
C ARG A 31 4.77 -3.14 7.31
N ALA A 32 3.64 -3.13 6.59
CA ALA A 32 3.61 -3.48 5.17
C ALA A 32 4.44 -2.50 4.33
N ARG A 33 4.51 -1.23 4.72
CA ARG A 33 5.38 -0.24 4.08
C ARG A 33 6.86 -0.53 4.31
N GLU A 34 7.25 -0.90 5.53
CA GLU A 34 8.66 -1.15 5.88
C GLU A 34 9.19 -2.44 5.25
N TYR A 35 8.49 -3.55 5.46
CA TYR A 35 8.95 -4.88 5.06
C TYR A 35 8.42 -5.31 3.68
N GLY A 36 7.36 -4.67 3.20
CA GLY A 36 6.66 -5.07 1.98
C GLY A 36 5.72 -6.25 2.19
N ASN A 37 4.79 -6.41 1.26
CA ASN A 37 3.94 -7.59 1.15
C ASN A 37 4.69 -8.67 0.36
N LEU A 38 5.03 -9.78 1.00
CA LEU A 38 5.74 -10.93 0.40
C LEU A 38 7.02 -10.55 -0.40
N GLY A 39 7.69 -9.46 -0.01
CA GLY A 39 8.86 -8.91 -0.72
C GLY A 39 8.57 -8.21 -2.06
N LEU A 40 7.33 -8.22 -2.55
CA LEU A 40 6.95 -7.65 -3.86
C LEU A 40 6.85 -6.12 -3.86
N ALA A 41 6.56 -5.53 -2.70
CA ALA A 41 6.34 -4.10 -2.60
C ALA A 41 7.58 -3.26 -2.96
N GLN A 42 8.80 -3.80 -2.81
CA GLN A 42 10.01 -3.06 -3.15
C GLN A 42 10.17 -2.89 -4.67
N THR A 43 9.84 -3.91 -5.45
CA THR A 43 9.79 -3.82 -6.92
C THR A 43 8.77 -2.77 -7.37
N LEU A 44 7.58 -2.77 -6.76
CA LEU A 44 6.54 -1.79 -7.09
C LEU A 44 6.92 -0.36 -6.70
N LYS A 45 7.66 -0.16 -5.61
CA LYS A 45 8.16 1.17 -5.23
C LYS A 45 9.15 1.74 -6.24
N GLN A 46 9.85 0.93 -7.02
CA GLN A 46 10.71 1.44 -8.09
C GLN A 46 9.90 2.25 -9.12
N LEU A 47 8.64 1.86 -9.38
CA LEU A 47 7.77 2.57 -10.32
C LEU A 47 7.49 4.03 -9.93
N ARG A 48 7.45 4.33 -8.62
CA ARG A 48 7.30 5.70 -8.11
C ARG A 48 8.41 6.63 -8.59
N ASP A 49 9.64 6.10 -8.68
CA ASP A 49 10.84 6.87 -9.01
C ASP A 49 11.18 6.77 -10.50
N THR A 50 10.30 6.20 -11.32
CA THR A 50 10.45 6.19 -12.78
C THR A 50 9.93 7.49 -13.40
N ASN A 51 10.34 7.75 -14.64
CA ASN A 51 9.78 8.86 -15.43
C ASN A 51 8.39 8.54 -16.05
N ILE A 52 7.79 7.40 -15.71
CA ILE A 52 6.48 6.99 -16.25
C ILE A 52 5.38 7.79 -15.56
N GLN A 53 4.59 8.49 -16.35
CA GLN A 53 3.41 9.23 -15.86
C GLN A 53 2.20 8.30 -15.89
N PHE A 54 1.72 7.90 -14.72
CA PHE A 54 0.50 7.10 -14.60
C PHE A 54 -0.72 8.02 -14.66
N PRO A 55 -1.69 7.80 -15.58
CA PRO A 55 -2.86 8.68 -15.72
C PRO A 55 -3.63 9.00 -14.44
N PRO A 56 -3.81 8.05 -13.49
CA PRO A 56 -4.48 8.33 -12.22
C PRO A 56 -3.69 9.22 -11.24
N TYR A 57 -2.36 9.35 -11.42
CA TYR A 57 -1.45 10.07 -10.52
C TYR A 57 -0.90 11.35 -11.14
N GLN A 58 -1.59 11.89 -12.15
CA GLN A 58 -1.23 13.18 -12.77
C GLN A 58 -1.55 14.36 -11.86
N GLN A 59 -1.15 15.57 -12.28
CA GLN A 59 -1.28 16.82 -11.52
C GLN A 59 -0.45 16.78 -10.22
N ASP A 60 -0.91 17.48 -9.18
CA ASP A 60 -0.22 17.61 -7.90
C ASP A 60 -0.46 16.43 -6.95
N PHE A 61 -0.77 15.23 -7.47
CA PHE A 61 -1.02 14.04 -6.65
C PHE A 61 0.13 13.75 -5.67
N ALA A 62 1.37 13.86 -6.16
CA ALA A 62 2.59 13.66 -5.36
C ALA A 62 2.82 14.76 -4.30
N SER A 63 2.07 15.87 -4.32
CA SER A 63 2.17 16.95 -3.34
C SER A 63 1.42 16.67 -2.03
N GLY A 64 0.58 15.63 -2.00
CA GLY A 64 -0.23 15.30 -0.83
C GLY A 64 0.62 15.06 0.43
N GLU A 65 0.12 15.45 1.60
CA GLU A 65 0.82 15.32 2.89
C GLU A 65 1.35 13.91 3.14
N VAL A 66 0.60 12.88 2.74
CA VAL A 66 0.99 11.47 2.87
C VAL A 66 2.31 11.13 2.16
N PHE A 67 2.69 11.88 1.12
CA PHE A 67 3.92 11.66 0.36
C PHE A 67 5.16 12.29 1.02
N LYS A 68 4.99 13.24 1.97
CA LYS A 68 6.12 13.91 2.62
C LYS A 68 6.92 13.00 3.55
N GLY A 69 6.26 12.03 4.17
CA GLY A 69 6.89 11.08 5.10
C GLY A 69 7.53 9.85 4.46
N LEU A 70 7.55 9.75 3.12
CA LEU A 70 7.90 8.49 2.47
C LEU A 70 9.40 8.13 2.52
N GLY A 71 10.26 9.12 2.69
CA GLY A 71 11.72 8.97 2.70
C GLY A 71 12.30 8.50 1.35
N ALA A 72 13.63 8.42 1.30
CA ALA A 72 14.35 7.88 0.14
C ALA A 72 14.00 6.40 -0.08
N LEU A 73 13.97 5.97 -1.35
CA LEU A 73 13.87 4.54 -1.65
C LEU A 73 15.10 3.83 -1.09
N ARG A 74 14.88 2.80 -0.28
CA ARG A 74 15.94 1.97 0.31
C ARG A 74 15.62 0.52 0.08
N HIS A 75 16.60 -0.24 -0.40
CA HIS A 75 16.49 -1.69 -0.41
C HIS A 75 16.48 -2.23 1.02
N PRO A 76 15.63 -3.22 1.34
CA PRO A 76 15.61 -3.83 2.65
C PRO A 76 16.98 -4.45 2.94
N THR A 77 17.63 -4.00 4.00
CA THR A 77 19.03 -4.36 4.30
C THR A 77 19.12 -5.63 5.17
N ASN A 78 18.00 -6.05 5.76
CA ASN A 78 17.90 -7.26 6.59
C ASN A 78 16.58 -7.98 6.30
N LEU A 79 16.63 -8.97 5.42
CA LEU A 79 15.65 -10.06 5.34
C LEU A 79 16.35 -11.27 5.96
N ARG A 80 16.29 -11.41 7.28
CA ARG A 80 16.70 -12.63 8.00
C ARG A 80 15.47 -13.29 8.58
#